data_AF-A0A286DFG7-F1
#
_entry.id   AF-A0A286DFG7-F1
#
_cell.length_a   1.000
_cell.length_b   1.000
_cell.length_c   1.000
_cell.angle_alpha   90.00
_cell.angle_beta   90.00
_cell.angle_gamma   90.00
#
_symmetry.space_group_name_H-M   'P 1'
#
loop_
_entity.id
_entity.type
_entity.pdbx_description
1 polymer ?
#
loop_
_entity_poly.entity_id
_entity_poly.type
_entity_poly.pdbx_seq_one_letter_code
_entity_poly.pdbx_strand_id
1 'polypeptide(L)'
;MKGPARKKLFNVGRAGDGGIDSPPMHHVGAAARTGTTESSRPRRIADPARGSIFGIIGMRIGIDFGTSYSAAAARVGDRLQHIRFGGLPQFRTAVFFPTALPDPADFQLTTAMEGEVAALVRAAKAEQTRSGAAARSDAQLHRDAVRTVRRQWLEQQVRKAETAAADLQNAVFGEDAIDSFLAEGSGHLVQSPKSMLGYDLLPRARQTITGIAAHILEHIRLTASQQLGTTVRAATLGRPVQFRSSMGPAGGQQALDILTEAAQVAGFDAVDFLEEPSAAALHHHASSAQRQSTLVVDVGGGTTDIAHAEIGGNDDPVIHRAWGLPNGGTDVDLALSLARYMPLFGKGATRLPAHHYVDAAMVQDAPRQRAFQQRDFGKVPAPYGERLQALQRDGGTTRLYRAVEAMKIRLSEHGDSHHRLDYIDPALSVTASREDLEAACADFLARVGDLLRAVRDELHAPPDSLFLTGGMSRAPYVQAMARQVFPQARFVQGDASLGVVSGLADYRPQLVPLQELRGLR
;
A
#
# COMPACT_ATOMS: atom_id res chain seq x y z
N MET A 1 -5.79 21.82 60.20
CA MET A 1 -4.40 21.70 60.68
C MET A 1 -3.47 21.78 59.47
N LYS A 2 -2.56 22.76 59.50
CA LYS A 2 -1.30 22.98 58.72
C LYS A 2 -1.31 22.49 57.26
N GLY A 3 -1.25 23.32 56.21
CA GLY A 3 -0.59 24.62 56.06
C GLY A 3 0.70 24.47 55.22
N PRO A 4 0.92 25.27 54.14
CA PRO A 4 1.85 24.97 53.04
C PRO A 4 3.12 25.84 53.00
N ALA A 5 4.08 25.55 52.12
CA ALA A 5 5.25 26.39 51.81
C ALA A 5 5.85 26.01 50.43
N ARG A 6 6.38 26.88 49.57
CA ARG A 6 6.60 28.35 49.56
C ARG A 6 6.99 28.78 48.13
N LYS A 7 6.54 29.98 47.74
CA LYS A 7 7.06 30.84 46.66
C LYS A 7 8.55 31.17 46.84
N LYS A 8 9.26 31.48 45.74
CA LYS A 8 10.12 32.68 45.64
C LYS A 8 10.11 33.26 44.22
N LEU A 9 9.73 34.54 44.16
CA LEU A 9 9.96 35.52 43.11
C LEU A 9 11.21 36.36 43.46
N PHE A 10 11.60 37.24 42.50
CA PHE A 10 12.45 38.44 42.61
C PHE A 10 13.98 38.24 42.54
N ASN A 11 14.81 39.08 41.87
CA ASN A 11 14.64 40.31 41.07
C ASN A 11 15.97 40.66 40.34
N VAL A 12 15.90 41.52 39.31
CA VAL A 12 16.78 42.69 38.94
C VAL A 12 18.32 42.51 38.92
N GLY A 13 19.09 43.00 37.95
CA GLY A 13 18.89 43.91 36.81
C GLY A 13 20.23 44.56 36.40
N ARG A 14 20.15 45.57 35.51
CA ARG A 14 21.19 46.46 34.92
C ARG A 14 21.94 45.92 33.68
N ALA A 15 22.39 46.72 32.72
CA ALA A 15 22.14 48.09 32.21
C ALA A 15 23.17 48.34 31.07
N GLY A 16 22.90 49.24 30.13
CA GLY A 16 23.82 49.71 29.06
C GLY A 16 23.19 49.53 27.68
N ASP A 17 22.48 50.47 27.05
CA ASP A 17 22.67 51.92 26.79
C ASP A 17 23.64 52.24 25.63
N GLY A 18 23.14 53.03 24.66
CA GLY A 18 23.82 53.59 23.46
C GLY A 18 23.42 52.91 22.14
N GLY A 19 22.53 53.43 21.27
CA GLY A 19 22.56 54.72 20.56
C GLY A 19 23.43 54.57 19.29
N ILE A 20 22.95 54.72 18.04
CA ILE A 20 22.52 55.99 17.40
C ILE A 20 21.80 55.69 16.06
N ASP A 21 20.71 56.42 15.82
CA ASP A 21 19.98 56.61 14.56
C ASP A 21 20.70 57.57 13.59
N SER A 22 20.59 57.32 12.27
CA SER A 22 20.11 58.28 11.22
C SER A 22 20.65 57.96 9.80
N PRO A 23 19.78 57.95 8.76
CA PRO A 23 20.12 58.13 7.34
C PRO A 23 19.60 59.51 6.82
N PRO A 24 19.49 59.80 5.50
CA PRO A 24 20.51 59.89 4.44
C PRO A 24 20.55 61.30 3.80
N MET A 25 21.52 61.59 2.92
CA MET A 25 21.56 62.83 2.13
C MET A 25 21.88 62.60 0.65
N HIS A 26 21.25 63.46 -0.16
CA HIS A 26 21.09 63.54 -1.62
C HIS A 26 22.36 63.66 -2.48
N HIS A 27 22.23 63.28 -3.77
CA HIS A 27 22.54 64.09 -4.98
C HIS A 27 22.03 63.33 -6.23
N VAL A 28 20.97 63.78 -6.92
CA VAL A 28 20.90 64.74 -8.06
C VAL A 28 21.88 64.44 -9.22
N GLY A 29 21.33 64.12 -10.39
CA GLY A 29 22.04 64.09 -11.67
C GLY A 29 21.13 63.70 -12.84
N ALA A 30 20.55 64.71 -13.49
CA ALA A 30 19.74 64.59 -14.70
C ALA A 30 20.61 64.38 -15.97
N ALA A 31 20.06 63.70 -16.99
CA ALA A 31 19.96 64.20 -18.37
C ALA A 31 19.56 63.09 -19.36
N ALA A 32 18.56 63.41 -20.18
CA ALA A 32 18.14 62.67 -21.35
C ALA A 32 19.13 62.83 -22.52
N ARG A 33 19.19 61.83 -23.42
CA ARG A 33 19.23 62.00 -24.89
C ARG A 33 19.24 60.65 -25.64
N THR A 34 18.17 60.45 -26.41
CA THR A 34 18.13 60.05 -27.84
C THR A 34 19.17 59.06 -28.40
N GLY A 35 18.64 58.00 -29.02
CA GLY A 35 18.84 57.82 -30.46
C GLY A 35 19.86 56.78 -30.95
N THR A 36 19.30 55.75 -31.58
CA THR A 36 19.74 55.11 -32.84
C THR A 36 20.89 54.07 -32.87
N THR A 37 20.46 52.90 -33.37
CA THR A 37 21.04 52.03 -34.42
C THR A 37 22.15 51.00 -34.12
N GLU A 38 21.75 49.75 -34.41
CA GLU A 38 22.49 48.68 -35.10
C GLU A 38 23.69 48.00 -34.43
N SER A 39 23.53 46.71 -34.13
CA SER A 39 24.46 45.67 -34.62
C SER A 39 23.89 44.26 -34.36
N SER A 40 23.44 43.65 -35.45
CA SER A 40 23.07 42.24 -35.58
C SER A 40 24.27 41.32 -35.32
N ARG A 41 24.12 40.35 -34.39
CA ARG A 41 24.93 39.12 -34.35
C ARG A 41 24.05 37.91 -34.60
N PRO A 42 24.49 36.94 -35.42
CA PRO A 42 23.63 35.86 -35.90
C PRO A 42 23.33 34.86 -34.77
N ARG A 43 22.05 34.49 -34.66
CA ARG A 43 21.60 33.35 -33.86
C ARG A 43 22.27 32.10 -34.43
N ARG A 44 23.12 31.43 -33.63
CA ARG A 44 23.59 30.07 -33.92
C ARG A 44 22.36 29.17 -34.03
N ILE A 45 22.11 28.70 -35.25
CA ILE A 45 21.25 27.56 -35.51
C ILE A 45 21.90 26.37 -34.80
N ALA A 46 21.21 25.84 -33.80
CA ALA A 46 21.64 24.61 -33.13
C ALA A 46 21.51 23.45 -34.12
N ASP A 47 22.65 22.80 -34.35
CA ASP A 47 22.83 21.57 -35.11
C ASP A 47 21.97 20.43 -34.52
N PRO A 48 21.11 19.74 -35.30
CA PRO A 48 20.23 18.67 -34.80
C PRO A 48 20.96 17.32 -34.57
N ALA A 49 22.29 17.27 -34.61
CA ALA A 49 23.05 16.03 -34.55
C ALA A 49 23.73 15.71 -33.19
N ARG A 50 23.13 16.09 -32.05
CA ARG A 50 23.47 15.48 -30.75
C ARG A 50 22.41 14.46 -30.38
N GLY A 51 22.57 13.26 -30.95
CA GLY A 51 21.88 12.05 -30.53
C GLY A 51 21.98 11.91 -29.03
N SER A 52 20.83 12.07 -28.38
CA SER A 52 20.71 12.09 -26.94
C SER A 52 21.02 10.69 -26.39
N ILE A 53 21.76 10.63 -25.28
CA ILE A 53 21.95 9.42 -24.47
C ILE A 53 20.61 8.98 -23.80
N PHE A 54 19.47 9.61 -24.12
CA PHE A 54 18.14 9.26 -23.60
C PHE A 54 17.52 8.01 -24.24
N GLY A 55 18.24 7.29 -25.11
CA GLY A 55 17.70 6.15 -25.87
C GLY A 55 17.50 4.83 -25.11
N ILE A 56 17.73 4.75 -23.80
CA ILE A 56 17.80 3.45 -23.09
C ILE A 56 16.81 3.31 -21.92
N ILE A 57 16.08 4.37 -21.52
CA ILE A 57 15.05 4.25 -20.48
C ILE A 57 13.68 4.13 -21.17
N GLY A 58 13.09 2.94 -21.14
CA GLY A 58 11.74 2.71 -21.66
C GLY A 58 10.67 3.55 -20.94
N MET A 59 9.43 3.52 -21.43
CA MET A 59 8.32 4.32 -20.86
C MET A 59 8.19 4.10 -19.35
N ARG A 60 8.05 5.21 -18.59
CA ARG A 60 7.81 5.23 -17.14
C ARG A 60 6.34 5.46 -16.84
N ILE A 61 5.80 4.74 -15.87
CA ILE A 61 4.44 4.93 -15.34
C ILE A 61 4.46 5.16 -13.83
N GLY A 62 3.48 5.90 -13.30
CA GLY A 62 3.15 5.92 -11.89
C GLY A 62 2.20 4.76 -11.56
N ILE A 63 2.43 4.06 -10.45
CA ILE A 63 1.61 2.92 -10.00
C ILE A 63 1.24 3.13 -8.54
N ASP A 64 -0.05 3.30 -8.29
CA ASP A 64 -0.61 3.13 -6.94
C ASP A 64 -0.96 1.66 -6.76
N PHE A 65 -0.06 0.91 -6.11
CA PHE A 65 -0.32 -0.46 -5.69
C PHE A 65 -1.07 -0.41 -4.36
N GLY A 66 -2.37 -0.13 -4.37
CA GLY A 66 -3.14 0.15 -3.16
C GLY A 66 -3.64 -1.12 -2.43
N THR A 67 -4.04 -0.95 -1.16
CA THR A 67 -4.60 -2.03 -0.35
C THR A 67 -5.90 -2.58 -0.95
N SER A 68 -6.84 -1.70 -1.29
CA SER A 68 -8.15 -2.12 -1.82
C SER A 68 -8.17 -2.11 -3.35
N TYR A 69 -7.60 -1.08 -3.97
CA TYR A 69 -7.58 -0.88 -5.42
C TYR A 69 -6.19 -0.51 -5.89
N SER A 70 -5.86 -0.94 -7.10
CA SER A 70 -4.63 -0.55 -7.80
C SER A 70 -4.95 0.28 -9.03
N ALA A 71 -4.12 1.29 -9.28
CA ALA A 71 -4.25 2.20 -10.42
C ALA A 71 -2.88 2.49 -11.03
N ALA A 72 -2.86 2.87 -12.32
CA ALA A 72 -1.66 3.32 -12.99
C ALA A 72 -1.93 4.52 -13.91
N ALA A 73 -0.93 5.36 -14.10
CA ALA A 73 -0.97 6.49 -15.02
C ALA A 73 0.41 6.74 -15.65
N ALA A 74 0.42 7.38 -16.80
CA ALA A 74 1.62 7.74 -17.54
C ALA A 74 1.55 9.20 -17.99
N ARG A 75 2.69 9.87 -18.04
CA ARG A 75 2.82 11.19 -18.66
C ARG A 75 3.37 11.01 -20.08
N VAL A 76 2.52 11.22 -21.09
CA VAL A 76 2.84 11.09 -22.51
C VAL A 76 2.93 12.48 -23.13
N GLY A 77 4.16 12.98 -23.32
CA GLY A 77 4.38 14.40 -23.60
C GLY A 77 3.83 15.26 -22.47
N ASP A 78 3.01 16.25 -22.79
CA ASP A 78 2.37 17.13 -21.80
C ASP A 78 1.08 16.53 -21.21
N ARG A 79 0.61 15.38 -21.71
CA ARG A 79 -0.68 14.81 -21.32
C ARG A 79 -0.52 13.72 -20.26
N LEU A 80 -1.25 13.87 -19.18
CA LEU A 80 -1.46 12.80 -18.21
C LEU A 80 -2.51 11.83 -18.78
N GLN A 81 -2.16 10.54 -18.81
CA GLN A 81 -3.04 9.48 -19.29
C GLN A 81 -3.14 8.38 -18.24
N HIS A 82 -4.35 8.11 -17.75
CA HIS A 82 -4.62 6.99 -16.85
C HIS A 82 -4.71 5.68 -17.62
N ILE A 83 -4.20 4.61 -17.03
CA ILE A 83 -4.29 3.25 -17.56
C ILE A 83 -5.67 2.67 -17.20
N ARG A 84 -6.34 2.09 -18.19
CA ARG A 84 -7.68 1.52 -18.06
C ARG A 84 -7.60 0.00 -17.97
N PHE A 85 -8.21 -0.55 -16.92
CA PHE A 85 -8.31 -1.98 -16.64
C PHE A 85 -9.74 -2.43 -16.88
N GLY A 86 -10.01 -3.15 -17.98
CA GLY A 86 -11.38 -3.48 -18.38
C GLY A 86 -12.26 -2.23 -18.59
N GLY A 87 -11.66 -1.11 -19.02
CA GLY A 87 -12.33 0.18 -19.19
C GLY A 87 -12.42 1.05 -17.92
N LEU A 88 -12.12 0.51 -16.74
CA LEU A 88 -12.13 1.24 -15.47
C LEU A 88 -10.77 1.89 -15.17
N PRO A 89 -10.72 3.03 -14.45
CA PRO A 89 -9.46 3.71 -14.11
C PRO A 89 -8.59 2.98 -13.08
N GLN A 90 -9.16 1.98 -12.40
CA GLN A 90 -8.52 1.18 -11.36
C GLN A 90 -9.21 -0.18 -11.29
N PHE A 91 -8.57 -1.16 -10.66
CA PHE A 91 -9.15 -2.48 -10.40
C PHE A 91 -8.90 -2.87 -8.94
N ARG A 92 -9.74 -3.75 -8.37
CA ARG A 92 -9.53 -4.25 -7.01
C ARG A 92 -8.18 -4.95 -6.94
N THR A 93 -7.39 -4.71 -5.90
CA THR A 93 -6.11 -5.41 -5.69
C THR A 93 -6.36 -6.84 -5.21
N ALA A 94 -6.85 -7.68 -6.11
CA ALA A 94 -7.13 -9.07 -5.91
C ALA A 94 -6.65 -9.87 -7.13
N VAL A 95 -6.19 -11.09 -6.87
CA VAL A 95 -5.81 -12.04 -7.90
C VAL A 95 -6.33 -13.42 -7.53
N PHE A 96 -6.84 -14.13 -8.52
CA PHE A 96 -7.34 -15.48 -8.40
C PHE A 96 -6.56 -16.41 -9.31
N PHE A 97 -6.09 -17.51 -8.74
CA PHE A 97 -5.41 -18.59 -9.43
C PHE A 97 -6.35 -19.80 -9.46
N PRO A 98 -6.92 -20.14 -10.63
CA PRO A 98 -7.82 -21.30 -10.78
C PRO A 98 -7.13 -22.61 -10.42
N THR A 99 -5.83 -22.72 -10.73
CA THR A 99 -5.00 -23.88 -10.37
C THR A 99 -4.31 -23.66 -9.02
N ALA A 100 -4.30 -24.69 -8.18
CA ALA A 100 -3.66 -24.63 -6.87
C ALA A 100 -2.15 -24.27 -6.98
N LEU A 101 -1.71 -23.26 -6.22
CA LEU A 101 -0.29 -22.93 -6.06
C LEU A 101 0.31 -23.97 -5.12
N PRO A 102 1.42 -24.64 -5.47
CA PRO A 102 2.04 -25.62 -4.57
C PRO A 102 2.51 -24.96 -3.27
N ASP A 103 2.08 -25.44 -2.09
CA ASP A 103 2.62 -24.97 -0.80
C ASP A 103 3.90 -25.77 -0.48
N PRO A 104 5.06 -25.12 -0.29
CA PRO A 104 6.27 -25.82 0.06
C PRO A 104 6.17 -26.62 1.39
N ALA A 105 5.24 -26.28 2.29
CA ALA A 105 4.94 -27.01 3.53
C ALA A 105 4.38 -28.42 3.28
N ASP A 106 3.90 -28.70 2.07
CA ASP A 106 3.40 -30.00 1.64
C ASP A 106 4.52 -31.01 1.33
N PHE A 107 5.80 -30.61 1.48
CA PHE A 107 6.93 -31.52 1.30
C PHE A 107 6.92 -32.63 2.35
N GLN A 108 6.61 -33.85 1.90
CA GLN A 108 6.76 -35.10 2.64
C GLN A 108 7.63 -36.06 1.83
N LEU A 109 8.53 -36.78 2.52
CA LEU A 109 9.37 -37.78 1.87
C LEU A 109 8.50 -38.96 1.44
N THR A 110 8.45 -39.20 0.13
CA THR A 110 7.87 -40.41 -0.43
C THR A 110 8.89 -41.55 -0.42
N THR A 111 8.44 -42.80 -0.51
CA THR A 111 9.32 -43.98 -0.56
C THR A 111 10.36 -43.90 -1.67
N ALA A 112 10.02 -43.30 -2.82
CA ALA A 112 10.96 -43.08 -3.92
C ALA A 112 12.07 -42.06 -3.55
N MET A 113 11.69 -40.98 -2.85
CA MET A 113 12.62 -39.93 -2.40
C MET A 113 13.54 -40.42 -1.29
N GLU A 114 13.06 -41.29 -0.41
CA GLU A 114 13.91 -41.94 0.59
C GLU A 114 15.02 -42.77 -0.06
N GLY A 115 14.70 -43.46 -1.18
CA GLY A 115 15.69 -44.16 -2.00
C GLY A 115 16.75 -43.22 -2.60
N GLU A 116 16.35 -42.03 -3.04
CA GLU A 116 17.24 -41.00 -3.59
C GLU A 116 18.16 -40.39 -2.50
N VAL A 117 17.60 -40.10 -1.32
CA VAL A 117 18.37 -39.67 -0.14
C VAL A 117 19.45 -40.70 0.20
N ALA A 118 19.10 -41.99 0.24
CA ALA A 118 20.06 -43.06 0.53
C ALA A 118 21.18 -43.15 -0.53
N ALA A 119 20.86 -42.92 -1.81
CA ALA A 119 21.84 -42.90 -2.88
C ALA A 119 22.84 -41.73 -2.75
N LEU A 120 22.34 -40.53 -2.43
CA LEU A 120 23.17 -39.34 -2.22
C LEU A 120 24.10 -39.49 -1.01
N VAL A 121 23.62 -40.08 0.09
CA VAL A 121 24.46 -40.38 1.27
C VAL A 121 25.59 -41.33 0.90
N ARG A 122 25.31 -42.39 0.14
CA ARG A 122 26.35 -43.35 -0.31
C ARG A 122 27.39 -42.69 -1.21
N ALA A 123 26.95 -41.83 -2.12
CA ALA A 123 27.84 -41.09 -3.02
C ALA A 123 28.78 -40.15 -2.24
N ALA A 124 28.22 -39.39 -1.29
CA ALA A 124 29.00 -38.47 -0.47
C ALA A 124 30.03 -39.18 0.43
N LYS A 125 29.68 -40.35 1.00
CA LYS A 125 30.64 -41.19 1.74
C LYS A 125 31.81 -41.63 0.85
N ALA A 126 31.53 -42.10 -0.36
CA ALA A 126 32.56 -42.57 -1.29
C ALA A 126 33.48 -41.43 -1.80
N GLU A 127 32.99 -40.22 -1.91
CA GLU A 127 33.77 -39.03 -2.28
C GLU A 127 34.65 -38.55 -1.13
N GLN A 128 34.15 -38.64 0.10
CA GLN A 128 34.90 -38.29 1.30
C GLN A 128 36.08 -39.23 1.56
N THR A 129 35.90 -40.54 1.32
CA THR A 129 37.00 -41.52 1.37
C THR A 129 38.07 -41.23 0.32
N ARG A 130 37.70 -40.69 -0.85
CA ARG A 130 38.63 -40.38 -1.94
C ARG A 130 39.36 -39.04 -1.78
N SER A 131 38.73 -38.04 -1.17
CA SER A 131 39.26 -36.67 -1.07
C SER A 131 40.10 -36.41 0.19
N GLY A 132 40.09 -37.32 1.17
CA GLY A 132 40.83 -37.15 2.44
C GLY A 132 40.30 -36.01 3.33
N ALA A 133 39.14 -35.45 3.01
CA ALA A 133 38.52 -34.37 3.77
C ALA A 133 37.94 -34.85 5.12
N ALA A 134 37.79 -33.93 6.08
CA ALA A 134 37.32 -34.22 7.43
C ALA A 134 35.98 -35.02 7.45
N ALA A 135 35.89 -35.99 8.36
CA ALA A 135 34.78 -36.94 8.48
C ALA A 135 33.45 -36.30 8.96
N ARG A 136 32.64 -35.76 8.05
CA ARG A 136 31.20 -35.56 8.19
C ARG A 136 30.50 -36.85 8.68
N SER A 137 29.66 -36.70 9.70
CA SER A 137 28.85 -37.78 10.28
C SER A 137 27.71 -38.21 9.37
N ASP A 138 27.23 -39.45 9.54
CA ASP A 138 26.07 -40.00 8.82
C ASP A 138 24.82 -39.12 8.95
N ALA A 139 24.60 -38.53 10.13
CA ALA A 139 23.49 -37.62 10.37
C ALA A 139 23.63 -36.30 9.58
N GLN A 140 24.86 -35.80 9.37
CA GLN A 140 25.11 -34.62 8.54
C GLN A 140 24.88 -34.95 7.07
N LEU A 141 25.42 -36.07 6.59
CA LEU A 141 25.24 -36.51 5.20
C LEU A 141 23.76 -36.76 4.86
N HIS A 142 23.00 -37.36 5.78
CA HIS A 142 21.56 -37.56 5.61
C HIS A 142 20.79 -36.23 5.54
N ARG A 143 21.10 -35.27 6.42
CA ARG A 143 20.48 -33.93 6.37
C ARG A 143 20.79 -33.21 5.06
N ASP A 144 22.02 -33.29 4.57
CA ASP A 144 22.43 -32.67 3.31
C ASP A 144 21.75 -33.34 2.10
N ALA A 145 21.61 -34.66 2.14
CA ALA A 145 20.88 -35.42 1.13
C ALA A 145 19.38 -35.08 1.11
N VAL A 146 18.72 -35.02 2.28
CA VAL A 146 17.31 -34.59 2.38
C VAL A 146 17.13 -33.15 1.90
N ARG A 147 18.07 -32.25 2.21
CA ARG A 147 18.05 -30.86 1.68
C ARG A 147 18.16 -30.83 0.17
N THR A 148 19.00 -31.69 -0.41
CA THR A 148 19.19 -31.81 -1.86
C THR A 148 17.95 -32.34 -2.55
N VAL A 149 17.35 -33.44 -2.04
CA VAL A 149 16.11 -34.01 -2.57
C VAL A 149 14.93 -33.05 -2.40
N ARG A 150 14.84 -32.34 -1.27
CA ARG A 150 13.85 -31.28 -1.07
C ARG A 150 14.04 -30.13 -2.06
N ARG A 151 15.28 -29.73 -2.33
CA ARG A 151 15.60 -28.70 -3.32
C ARG A 151 15.20 -29.17 -4.73
N GLN A 152 15.53 -30.41 -5.10
CA GLN A 152 15.15 -30.99 -6.40
C GLN A 152 13.64 -31.16 -6.53
N TRP A 153 12.94 -31.57 -5.47
CA TRP A 153 11.48 -31.60 -5.44
C TRP A 153 10.91 -30.21 -5.61
N LEU A 154 11.43 -29.20 -4.90
CA LEU A 154 11.01 -27.81 -5.08
C LEU A 154 11.29 -27.31 -6.48
N GLU A 155 12.47 -27.59 -7.04
CA GLU A 155 12.82 -27.26 -8.43
C GLU A 155 11.92 -27.98 -9.43
N GLN A 156 11.48 -29.21 -9.14
CA GLN A 156 10.51 -29.94 -9.96
C GLN A 156 9.09 -29.40 -9.78
N GLN A 157 8.68 -28.97 -8.58
CA GLN A 157 7.38 -28.32 -8.35
C GLN A 157 7.34 -26.94 -8.96
N VAL A 158 8.43 -26.18 -8.88
CA VAL A 158 8.62 -24.89 -9.55
C VAL A 158 8.68 -25.11 -11.05
N ARG A 159 9.43 -26.08 -11.57
CA ARG A 159 9.39 -26.43 -13.00
C ARG A 159 8.03 -26.91 -13.46
N LYS A 160 7.27 -27.64 -12.62
CA LYS A 160 5.87 -28.00 -12.86
C LYS A 160 4.96 -26.77 -12.80
N ALA A 161 5.25 -25.80 -11.93
CA ALA A 161 4.57 -24.52 -11.87
C ALA A 161 4.99 -23.57 -13.01
N GLU A 162 6.17 -23.76 -13.61
CA GLU A 162 6.71 -23.05 -14.79
C GLU A 162 6.23 -23.70 -16.08
N THR A 163 6.04 -25.03 -16.13
CA THR A 163 5.29 -25.69 -17.21
C THR A 163 3.79 -25.40 -17.07
N ALA A 164 3.28 -25.32 -15.84
CA ALA A 164 2.01 -24.69 -15.52
C ALA A 164 2.10 -23.15 -15.54
N ALA A 165 3.21 -22.51 -15.93
CA ALA A 165 3.19 -21.08 -16.24
C ALA A 165 2.58 -20.84 -17.64
N ALA A 166 2.44 -21.91 -18.44
CA ALA A 166 1.45 -21.96 -19.50
C ALA A 166 0.00 -21.94 -18.95
N ASP A 167 -0.24 -22.36 -17.71
CA ASP A 167 -1.54 -22.29 -16.99
C ASP A 167 -1.67 -21.08 -16.04
N LEU A 168 -0.57 -20.44 -15.60
CA LEU A 168 -0.55 -19.16 -14.84
C LEU A 168 -0.91 -17.97 -15.73
N GLN A 169 -1.03 -18.17 -17.05
CA GLN A 169 -1.66 -17.23 -17.98
C GLN A 169 -3.16 -17.00 -17.68
N ASN A 170 -3.78 -17.86 -16.85
CA ASN A 170 -5.19 -17.76 -16.47
C ASN A 170 -5.42 -17.01 -15.14
N ALA A 171 -4.42 -16.33 -14.58
CA ALA A 171 -4.63 -15.50 -13.41
C ALA A 171 -5.69 -14.42 -13.71
N VAL A 172 -6.75 -14.41 -12.92
CA VAL A 172 -7.83 -13.42 -13.04
C VAL A 172 -7.57 -12.31 -12.03
N PHE A 173 -7.73 -11.05 -12.42
CA PHE A 173 -7.43 -9.89 -11.59
C PHE A 173 -8.69 -9.06 -11.32
N GLY A 174 -8.68 -8.25 -10.26
CA GLY A 174 -9.76 -7.30 -10.02
C GLY A 174 -11.02 -7.90 -9.42
N GLU A 175 -12.17 -7.33 -9.77
CA GLU A 175 -13.48 -7.88 -9.36
C GLU A 175 -13.73 -9.24 -10.02
N ASP A 176 -13.30 -9.41 -11.27
CA ASP A 176 -13.40 -10.68 -11.99
C ASP A 176 -12.70 -11.82 -11.23
N ALA A 177 -11.59 -11.54 -10.55
CA ALA A 177 -10.89 -12.52 -9.71
C ALA A 177 -11.80 -13.08 -8.61
N ILE A 178 -12.55 -12.20 -7.96
CA ILE A 178 -13.46 -12.60 -6.90
C ILE A 178 -14.66 -13.33 -7.49
N ASP A 179 -15.24 -12.81 -8.57
CA ASP A 179 -16.42 -13.41 -9.16
C ASP A 179 -16.12 -14.81 -9.73
N SER A 180 -14.95 -15.00 -10.36
CA SER A 180 -14.44 -16.32 -10.77
C SER A 180 -14.24 -17.25 -9.58
N PHE A 181 -13.57 -16.82 -8.51
CA PHE A 181 -13.40 -17.63 -7.31
C PHE A 181 -14.74 -18.08 -6.70
N LEU A 182 -15.71 -17.16 -6.64
CA LEU A 182 -17.03 -17.42 -6.09
C LEU A 182 -17.88 -18.34 -6.99
N ALA A 183 -17.60 -18.38 -8.29
CA ALA A 183 -18.26 -19.25 -9.27
C ALA A 183 -17.61 -20.64 -9.33
N GLU A 184 -16.28 -20.73 -9.29
CA GLU A 184 -15.52 -21.98 -9.39
C GLU A 184 -15.53 -22.77 -8.09
N GLY A 185 -15.62 -22.11 -6.93
CA GLY A 185 -15.65 -22.75 -5.61
C GLY A 185 -14.35 -23.45 -5.21
N SER A 186 -13.27 -23.28 -5.98
CA SER A 186 -11.95 -23.85 -5.71
C SER A 186 -10.85 -22.92 -6.23
N GLY A 187 -9.58 -23.24 -5.97
CA GLY A 187 -8.43 -22.39 -6.32
C GLY A 187 -8.01 -21.43 -5.19
N HIS A 188 -7.12 -20.47 -5.50
CA HIS A 188 -6.60 -19.52 -4.52
C HIS A 188 -6.90 -18.08 -4.88
N LEU A 189 -7.79 -17.47 -4.10
CA LEU A 189 -8.01 -16.02 -4.11
C LEU A 189 -7.08 -15.34 -3.11
N VAL A 190 -6.35 -14.32 -3.56
CA VAL A 190 -5.56 -13.43 -2.70
C VAL A 190 -6.12 -12.04 -2.81
N GLN A 191 -6.52 -11.46 -1.67
CA GLN A 191 -7.07 -10.11 -1.58
C GLN A 191 -6.12 -9.20 -0.80
N SER A 192 -5.93 -7.99 -1.28
CA SER A 192 -5.16 -6.94 -0.61
C SER A 192 -3.73 -7.36 -0.18
N PRO A 193 -2.92 -7.95 -1.08
CA PRO A 193 -1.58 -8.46 -0.75
C PRO A 193 -0.65 -7.41 -0.12
N LYS A 194 -0.85 -6.11 -0.43
CA LYS A 194 -0.11 -5.00 0.22
C LYS A 194 -0.19 -5.04 1.75
N SER A 195 -1.31 -5.48 2.32
CA SER A 195 -1.50 -5.55 3.78
C SER A 195 -0.56 -6.55 4.46
N MET A 196 -0.04 -7.54 3.73
CA MET A 196 0.82 -8.59 4.28
C MET A 196 2.30 -8.25 4.23
N LEU A 197 2.70 -7.25 3.44
CA LEU A 197 4.11 -7.00 3.10
C LEU A 197 4.97 -6.62 4.32
N GLY A 198 4.40 -5.88 5.27
CA GLY A 198 5.12 -5.41 6.47
C GLY A 198 5.08 -6.37 7.66
N TYR A 199 4.51 -7.57 7.53
CA TYR A 199 4.41 -8.54 8.62
C TYR A 199 5.63 -9.44 8.69
N ASP A 200 5.83 -10.12 9.82
CA ASP A 200 6.90 -11.12 9.92
C ASP A 200 6.53 -12.35 9.07
N LEU A 201 7.21 -12.46 7.92
CA LEU A 201 6.94 -13.50 6.92
C LEU A 201 8.06 -14.53 6.96
N LEU A 202 7.67 -15.79 7.17
CA LEU A 202 8.57 -16.91 6.92
C LEU A 202 9.08 -16.86 5.47
N PRO A 203 10.31 -17.32 5.18
CA PRO A 203 10.93 -17.16 3.85
C PRO A 203 10.05 -17.61 2.67
N ARG A 204 9.28 -18.69 2.85
CA ARG A 204 8.35 -19.22 1.85
C ARG A 204 7.13 -18.32 1.64
N ALA A 205 6.56 -17.79 2.72
CA ALA A 205 5.45 -16.84 2.65
C ALA A 205 5.91 -15.53 1.98
N ARG A 206 7.13 -15.08 2.28
CA ARG A 206 7.76 -13.95 1.58
C ARG A 206 7.89 -14.19 0.09
N GLN A 207 8.44 -15.34 -0.33
CA GLN A 207 8.56 -15.67 -1.76
C GLN A 207 7.20 -15.71 -2.46
N THR A 208 6.19 -16.30 -1.80
CA THR A 208 4.82 -16.40 -2.35
C THR A 208 4.20 -15.02 -2.53
N ILE A 209 4.28 -14.14 -1.53
CA ILE A 209 3.72 -12.79 -1.63
C ILE A 209 4.47 -11.93 -2.65
N THR A 210 5.79 -12.09 -2.78
CA THR A 210 6.58 -11.46 -3.85
C THR A 210 6.09 -11.88 -5.23
N GLY A 211 5.87 -13.18 -5.46
CA GLY A 211 5.35 -13.69 -6.73
C GLY A 211 3.94 -13.16 -7.06
N ILE A 212 3.06 -13.12 -6.06
CA ILE A 212 1.71 -12.53 -6.20
C ILE A 212 1.80 -11.05 -6.57
N ALA A 213 2.62 -10.27 -5.86
CA ALA A 213 2.83 -8.86 -6.18
C ALA A 213 3.41 -8.68 -7.59
N ALA A 214 4.34 -9.56 -8.00
CA ALA A 214 4.94 -9.53 -9.33
C ALA A 214 3.89 -9.73 -10.43
N HIS A 215 2.98 -10.69 -10.26
CA HIS A 215 1.90 -10.91 -11.24
C HIS A 215 0.95 -9.71 -11.38
N ILE A 216 0.60 -9.07 -10.26
CA ILE A 216 -0.24 -7.85 -10.31
C ILE A 216 0.51 -6.71 -11.00
N LEU A 217 1.79 -6.51 -10.68
CA LEU A 217 2.63 -5.49 -11.32
C LEU A 217 2.87 -5.78 -12.81
N GLU A 218 2.99 -7.05 -13.18
CA GLU A 218 3.11 -7.48 -14.58
C GLU A 218 1.82 -7.21 -15.34
N HIS A 219 0.66 -7.56 -14.77
CA HIS A 219 -0.64 -7.20 -15.33
C HIS A 219 -0.74 -5.70 -15.60
N ILE A 220 -0.39 -4.87 -14.61
CA ILE A 220 -0.34 -3.40 -14.75
C ILE A 220 0.59 -2.98 -15.89
N ARG A 221 1.80 -3.52 -15.95
CA ARG A 221 2.81 -3.18 -16.97
C ARG A 221 2.34 -3.56 -18.37
N LEU A 222 1.77 -4.74 -18.54
CA LEU A 222 1.30 -5.26 -19.82
C LEU A 222 0.08 -4.47 -20.32
N THR A 223 -0.91 -4.23 -19.46
CA THR A 223 -2.08 -3.37 -19.78
C THR A 223 -1.63 -1.96 -20.15
N ALA A 224 -0.70 -1.37 -19.39
CA ALA A 224 -0.15 -0.05 -19.71
C ALA A 224 0.60 -0.06 -21.05
N SER A 225 1.43 -1.08 -21.31
CA SER A 225 2.20 -1.17 -22.55
C SER A 225 1.30 -1.30 -23.77
N GLN A 226 0.23 -2.11 -23.66
CA GLN A 226 -0.77 -2.25 -24.71
C GLN A 226 -1.52 -0.93 -24.95
N GLN A 227 -1.98 -0.26 -23.89
CA GLN A 227 -2.72 0.99 -24.01
C GLN A 227 -1.87 2.13 -24.60
N LEU A 228 -0.60 2.21 -24.20
CA LEU A 228 0.31 3.27 -24.62
C LEU A 228 0.97 2.99 -25.99
N GLY A 229 0.85 1.76 -26.51
CA GLY A 229 1.48 1.34 -27.77
C GLY A 229 3.00 1.27 -27.70
N THR A 230 3.57 1.18 -26.50
CA THR A 230 5.03 1.13 -26.27
C THR A 230 5.35 0.29 -25.05
N THR A 231 6.52 -0.35 -25.03
CA THR A 231 6.96 -1.14 -23.87
C THR A 231 7.22 -0.23 -22.67
N VAL A 232 6.52 -0.52 -21.56
CA VAL A 232 6.78 0.08 -20.25
C VAL A 232 7.87 -0.73 -19.55
N ARG A 233 8.91 -0.02 -19.08
CA ARG A 233 10.08 -0.62 -18.39
C ARG A 233 10.49 0.08 -17.11
N ALA A 234 9.87 1.22 -16.76
CA ALA A 234 10.15 1.91 -15.51
C ALA A 234 8.86 2.25 -14.76
N ALA A 235 8.94 2.32 -13.43
CA ALA A 235 7.80 2.70 -12.60
C ALA A 235 8.19 3.61 -11.42
N THR A 236 7.26 4.45 -11.00
CA THR A 236 7.26 5.07 -9.67
C THR A 236 6.10 4.47 -8.88
N LEU A 237 6.42 3.71 -7.83
CA LEU A 237 5.47 3.06 -6.94
C LEU A 237 5.09 3.97 -5.78
N GLY A 238 3.80 4.10 -5.51
CA GLY A 238 3.28 4.71 -4.29
C GLY A 238 3.60 3.85 -3.07
N ARG A 239 4.09 4.50 -2.00
CA ARG A 239 4.19 3.90 -0.67
C ARG A 239 3.45 4.74 0.37
N PRO A 240 2.87 4.14 1.42
CA PRO A 240 2.46 4.91 2.58
C PRO A 240 3.68 5.53 3.27
N VAL A 241 3.44 6.54 4.09
CA VAL A 241 4.48 7.10 4.97
C VAL A 241 4.91 6.03 5.96
N GLN A 242 3.94 5.26 6.47
CA GLN A 242 4.18 4.10 7.32
C GLN A 242 3.39 2.88 6.85
N PHE A 243 4.10 1.80 6.48
CA PHE A 243 3.45 0.51 6.18
C PHE A 243 2.80 -0.09 7.42
N ARG A 244 1.66 -0.77 7.23
CA ARG A 244 1.10 -1.67 8.24
C ARG A 244 2.12 -2.78 8.51
N SER A 245 2.52 -2.93 9.76
CA SER A 245 3.66 -3.78 10.13
C SER A 245 3.54 -4.26 11.57
N SER A 246 3.82 -5.56 11.79
CA SER A 246 4.03 -6.13 13.13
C SER A 246 5.49 -6.01 13.59
N MET A 247 6.39 -5.54 12.72
CA MET A 247 7.84 -5.46 12.93
C MET A 247 8.33 -4.00 13.04
N GLY A 248 7.42 -3.03 13.15
CA GLY A 248 7.77 -1.61 13.13
C GLY A 248 8.53 -1.20 11.86
N PRO A 249 9.58 -0.37 11.95
CA PRO A 249 10.36 0.10 10.79
C PRO A 249 10.95 -1.02 9.91
N ALA A 250 11.33 -2.16 10.50
CA ALA A 250 11.86 -3.29 9.75
C ALA A 250 10.85 -3.87 8.75
N GLY A 251 9.56 -3.86 9.10
CA GLY A 251 8.50 -4.27 8.18
C GLY A 251 8.29 -3.29 7.02
N GLY A 252 8.51 -1.99 7.25
CA GLY A 252 8.51 -1.00 6.18
C GLY A 252 9.61 -1.27 5.15
N GLN A 253 10.84 -1.55 5.61
CA GLN A 253 11.94 -1.91 4.72
C GLN A 253 11.65 -3.21 3.96
N GLN A 254 11.17 -4.24 4.66
CA GLN A 254 10.78 -5.49 4.01
C GLN A 254 9.73 -5.27 2.90
N ALA A 255 8.73 -4.43 3.14
CA ALA A 255 7.69 -4.17 2.15
C ALA A 255 8.27 -3.52 0.88
N LEU A 256 9.23 -2.59 1.03
CA LEU A 256 9.94 -1.98 -0.09
C LEU A 256 10.80 -3.00 -0.83
N ASP A 257 11.51 -3.87 -0.11
CA ASP A 257 12.33 -4.93 -0.72
C ASP A 257 11.46 -5.89 -1.55
N ILE A 258 10.32 -6.33 -0.99
CA ILE A 258 9.37 -7.21 -1.69
C ILE A 258 8.82 -6.53 -2.94
N LEU A 259 8.41 -5.27 -2.86
CA LEU A 259 7.87 -4.53 -4.01
C LEU A 259 8.95 -4.30 -5.09
N THR A 260 10.19 -4.05 -4.69
CA THR A 260 11.32 -3.89 -5.62
C THR A 260 11.60 -5.21 -6.35
N GLU A 261 11.70 -6.31 -5.61
CA GLU A 261 11.91 -7.65 -6.16
C GLU A 261 10.74 -8.04 -7.09
N ALA A 262 9.50 -7.83 -6.65
CA ALA A 262 8.30 -8.10 -7.43
C ALA A 262 8.27 -7.30 -8.74
N ALA A 263 8.64 -6.02 -8.71
CA ALA A 263 8.69 -5.18 -9.90
C ALA A 263 9.80 -5.63 -10.88
N GLN A 264 10.96 -6.06 -10.39
CA GLN A 264 12.01 -6.64 -11.23
C GLN A 264 11.52 -7.92 -11.93
N VAL A 265 10.88 -8.83 -11.17
CA VAL A 265 10.26 -10.05 -11.71
C VAL A 265 9.18 -9.72 -12.74
N ALA A 266 8.38 -8.69 -12.50
CA ALA A 266 7.35 -8.22 -13.42
C ALA A 266 7.90 -7.60 -14.73
N GLY A 267 9.21 -7.40 -14.82
CA GLY A 267 9.87 -6.83 -16.01
C GLY A 267 9.98 -5.30 -16.00
N PHE A 268 10.15 -4.68 -14.84
CA PHE A 268 10.64 -3.31 -14.73
C PHE A 268 12.16 -3.29 -14.56
N ASP A 269 12.86 -2.42 -15.32
CA ASP A 269 14.31 -2.19 -15.22
C ASP A 269 14.66 -1.17 -14.14
N ALA A 270 13.75 -0.24 -13.85
CA ALA A 270 13.96 0.84 -12.87
C ALA A 270 12.67 1.12 -12.10
N VAL A 271 12.80 1.25 -10.77
CA VAL A 271 11.69 1.47 -9.86
C VAL A 271 12.09 2.50 -8.82
N ASP A 272 11.25 3.52 -8.69
CA ASP A 272 11.35 4.54 -7.66
C ASP A 272 10.16 4.44 -6.70
N PHE A 273 10.31 4.94 -5.48
CA PHE A 273 9.19 5.03 -4.52
C PHE A 273 8.93 6.48 -4.16
N LEU A 274 7.65 6.85 -4.08
CA LEU A 274 7.21 8.14 -3.58
C LEU A 274 6.09 7.95 -2.56
N GLU A 275 6.09 8.75 -1.50
CA GLU A 275 5.02 8.74 -0.52
C GLU A 275 3.70 9.17 -1.18
N GLU A 276 2.64 8.38 -0.97
CA GLU A 276 1.30 8.61 -1.53
C GLU A 276 0.77 10.03 -1.28
N PRO A 277 0.82 10.61 -0.06
CA PRO A 277 0.34 11.98 0.15
C PRO A 277 1.23 13.03 -0.53
N SER A 278 2.53 12.74 -0.71
CA SER A 278 3.47 13.60 -1.44
C SER A 278 3.16 13.57 -2.95
N ALA A 279 2.84 12.40 -3.51
CA ALA A 279 2.38 12.29 -4.89
C ALA A 279 1.07 13.07 -5.09
N ALA A 280 0.10 12.93 -4.19
CA ALA A 280 -1.12 13.72 -4.24
C ALA A 280 -0.86 15.24 -4.17
N ALA A 281 0.13 15.70 -3.39
CA ALA A 281 0.55 17.09 -3.38
C ALA A 281 1.10 17.56 -4.74
N LEU A 282 1.92 16.74 -5.42
CA LEU A 282 2.42 17.03 -6.77
C LEU A 282 1.27 17.19 -7.78
N HIS A 283 0.27 16.31 -7.71
CA HIS A 283 -0.90 16.41 -8.57
C HIS A 283 -1.69 17.69 -8.29
N HIS A 284 -1.92 18.02 -7.01
CA HIS A 284 -2.66 19.22 -6.66
C HIS A 284 -1.91 20.50 -7.04
N HIS A 285 -0.58 20.52 -6.94
CA HIS A 285 0.27 21.60 -7.41
C HIS A 285 -0.01 21.95 -8.88
N ALA A 286 -0.10 20.95 -9.76
CA ALA A 286 -0.34 21.16 -11.19
C ALA A 286 -1.67 21.87 -11.51
N SER A 287 -2.65 21.77 -10.61
CA SER A 287 -3.97 22.44 -10.73
C SER A 287 -4.07 23.77 -9.99
N SER A 288 -3.06 24.14 -9.20
CA SER A 288 -3.10 25.28 -8.29
C SER A 288 -2.33 26.48 -8.86
N ALA A 289 -3.04 27.52 -9.30
CA ALA A 289 -2.39 28.69 -9.90
C ALA A 289 -1.63 29.57 -8.88
N GLN A 290 -2.12 29.67 -7.65
CA GLN A 290 -1.53 30.50 -6.60
C GLN A 290 -0.73 29.64 -5.62
N ARG A 291 0.39 30.19 -5.14
CA ARG A 291 1.19 29.55 -4.09
C ARG A 291 0.39 29.51 -2.79
N GLN A 292 0.32 28.35 -2.15
CA GLN A 292 -0.43 28.14 -0.92
C GLN A 292 0.14 27.00 -0.09
N SER A 293 0.00 27.13 1.23
CA SER A 293 0.30 26.09 2.20
C SER A 293 -0.84 25.09 2.27
N THR A 294 -0.55 23.82 2.03
CA THR A 294 -1.57 22.78 1.91
C THR A 294 -1.24 21.57 2.76
N LEU A 295 -2.26 21.07 3.46
CA LEU A 295 -2.21 19.77 4.10
C LEU A 295 -2.95 18.75 3.22
N VAL A 296 -2.23 17.77 2.70
CA VAL A 296 -2.80 16.61 2.03
C VAL A 296 -3.12 15.56 3.08
N VAL A 297 -4.34 15.03 3.07
CA VAL A 297 -4.75 13.91 3.93
C VAL A 297 -5.29 12.81 3.04
N ASP A 298 -4.50 11.75 2.90
CA ASP A 298 -4.83 10.54 2.17
C ASP A 298 -5.39 9.49 3.13
N VAL A 299 -6.67 9.14 2.96
CA VAL A 299 -7.31 8.07 3.75
C VAL A 299 -7.61 6.91 2.83
N GLY A 300 -6.69 5.94 2.81
CA GLY A 300 -6.74 4.74 1.99
C GLY A 300 -7.46 3.57 2.66
N GLY A 301 -7.30 2.39 2.06
CA GLY A 301 -7.84 1.14 2.60
C GLY A 301 -7.07 0.64 3.82
N GLY A 302 -5.74 0.75 3.83
CA GLY A 302 -4.88 0.23 4.91
C GLY A 302 -4.24 1.29 5.80
N THR A 303 -4.11 2.52 5.32
CA THR A 303 -3.34 3.59 5.97
C THR A 303 -4.05 4.93 5.86
N THR A 304 -3.67 5.85 6.75
CA THR A 304 -4.02 7.26 6.71
C THR A 304 -2.71 8.03 6.75
N ASP A 305 -2.42 8.75 5.68
CA ASP A 305 -1.14 9.41 5.46
C ASP A 305 -1.38 10.90 5.23
N ILE A 306 -0.53 11.75 5.80
CA ILE A 306 -0.66 13.20 5.77
C ILE A 306 0.64 13.78 5.24
N ALA A 307 0.58 14.77 4.35
CA ALA A 307 1.74 15.57 3.97
C ALA A 307 1.45 17.06 4.06
N HIS A 308 2.38 17.82 4.62
CA HIS A 308 2.36 19.28 4.55
C HIS A 308 3.25 19.72 3.39
N ALA A 309 2.70 20.52 2.50
CA ALA A 309 3.37 20.96 1.29
C ALA A 309 3.02 22.40 0.94
N GLU A 310 4.01 23.11 0.39
CA GLU A 310 3.78 24.35 -0.35
C GLU A 310 3.58 24.00 -1.82
N ILE A 311 2.43 24.36 -2.37
CA ILE A 311 2.01 23.99 -3.73
C ILE A 311 1.48 25.18 -4.51
N GLY A 312 1.29 24.99 -5.81
CA GLY A 312 0.87 26.02 -6.76
C GLY A 312 1.93 27.08 -7.06
N GLY A 313 1.55 28.04 -7.92
CA GLY A 313 2.49 29.01 -8.49
C GLY A 313 3.38 28.40 -9.57
N ASN A 314 4.44 29.12 -9.95
CA ASN A 314 5.39 28.68 -10.97
C ASN A 314 6.58 27.90 -10.40
N ASP A 315 6.81 27.99 -9.09
CA ASP A 315 7.92 27.32 -8.41
C ASP A 315 7.55 25.88 -8.05
N ASP A 316 8.54 24.99 -8.04
CA ASP A 316 8.35 23.58 -7.70
C ASP A 316 7.63 23.41 -6.34
N PRO A 317 6.80 22.36 -6.19
CA PRO A 317 6.17 22.04 -4.92
C PRO A 317 7.24 21.65 -3.89
N VAL A 318 7.08 22.10 -2.65
CA VAL A 318 7.98 21.77 -1.55
C VAL A 318 7.22 20.92 -0.55
N ILE A 319 7.63 19.66 -0.39
CA ILE A 319 7.11 18.78 0.66
C ILE A 319 7.91 19.04 1.93
N HIS A 320 7.26 19.55 2.98
CA HIS A 320 7.94 19.85 4.24
C HIS A 320 8.11 18.61 5.11
N ARG A 321 7.03 17.85 5.26
CA ARG A 321 6.97 16.70 6.15
C ARG A 321 5.76 15.84 5.84
N ALA A 322 5.85 14.56 6.17
CA ALA A 322 4.75 13.62 6.10
C ALA A 322 4.62 12.82 7.41
N TRP A 323 3.39 12.38 7.70
CA TRP A 323 3.03 11.58 8.86
C TRP A 323 2.16 10.41 8.41
N GLY A 324 2.30 9.26 9.05
CA GLY A 324 1.56 8.06 8.71
C GLY A 324 0.88 7.44 9.92
N LEU A 325 -0.29 6.87 9.69
CA LEU A 325 -1.01 6.01 10.63
C LEU A 325 -1.37 4.73 9.89
N PRO A 326 -0.97 3.53 10.37
CA PRO A 326 -1.30 2.25 9.74
C PRO A 326 -2.76 1.82 10.01
N ASN A 327 -3.71 2.75 9.85
CA ASN A 327 -5.14 2.51 9.91
C ASN A 327 -5.86 3.14 8.72
N GLY A 328 -6.85 2.44 8.16
CA GLY A 328 -7.61 2.89 7.01
C GLY A 328 -9.03 2.31 6.95
N GLY A 329 -9.66 2.39 5.78
CA GLY A 329 -11.03 1.93 5.57
C GLY A 329 -11.30 0.46 5.94
N THR A 330 -10.29 -0.41 5.85
CA THR A 330 -10.39 -1.83 6.23
C THR A 330 -10.56 -2.04 7.74
N ASP A 331 -10.10 -1.11 8.58
CA ASP A 331 -10.37 -1.17 10.02
C ASP A 331 -11.84 -0.87 10.33
N VAL A 332 -12.46 0.02 9.56
CA VAL A 332 -13.89 0.29 9.67
C VAL A 332 -14.71 -0.91 9.20
N ASP A 333 -14.29 -1.58 8.12
CA ASP A 333 -14.91 -2.83 7.67
C ASP A 333 -14.85 -3.89 8.76
N LEU A 334 -13.67 -4.12 9.35
CA LEU A 334 -13.52 -5.07 10.45
C LEU A 334 -14.42 -4.69 11.64
N ALA A 335 -14.41 -3.43 12.07
CA ALA A 335 -15.21 -2.98 13.20
C ALA A 335 -16.71 -3.18 12.94
N LEU A 336 -17.20 -2.80 11.75
CA LEU A 336 -18.59 -2.98 11.36
C LEU A 336 -18.97 -4.47 11.28
N SER A 337 -18.08 -5.31 10.74
CA SER A 337 -18.27 -6.77 10.71
C SER A 337 -18.42 -7.33 12.12
N LEU A 338 -17.50 -6.99 13.03
CA LEU A 338 -17.53 -7.44 14.42
C LEU A 338 -18.74 -6.91 15.19
N ALA A 339 -19.24 -5.72 14.85
CA ALA A 339 -20.37 -5.09 15.51
C ALA A 339 -21.72 -5.61 15.01
N ARG A 340 -21.88 -5.85 13.70
CA ARG A 340 -23.20 -6.10 13.07
C ARG A 340 -23.35 -7.46 12.42
N TYR A 341 -22.28 -8.03 11.88
CA TYR A 341 -22.35 -9.32 11.16
C TYR A 341 -22.01 -10.48 12.08
N MET A 342 -20.88 -10.42 12.79
CA MET A 342 -20.41 -11.51 13.65
C MET A 342 -21.35 -11.90 14.80
N PRO A 343 -22.22 -11.01 15.34
CA PRO A 343 -23.27 -11.45 16.27
C PRO A 343 -24.24 -12.47 15.66
N LEU A 344 -24.52 -12.42 14.36
CA LEU A 344 -25.35 -13.41 13.66
C LEU A 344 -24.71 -14.81 13.66
N PHE A 345 -23.39 -14.87 13.83
CA PHE A 345 -22.57 -16.07 13.94
C PHE A 345 -22.19 -16.40 15.39
N GLY A 346 -22.73 -15.70 16.37
CA GLY A 346 -22.61 -16.04 17.80
C GLY A 346 -21.66 -15.17 18.61
N LYS A 347 -21.07 -14.12 18.04
CA LYS A 347 -20.23 -13.19 18.79
C LYS A 347 -21.03 -12.50 19.89
N GLY A 348 -20.62 -12.68 21.14
CA GLY A 348 -21.33 -12.17 22.32
C GLY A 348 -22.48 -13.04 22.82
N ALA A 349 -22.92 -14.02 22.02
CA ALA A 349 -23.97 -14.98 22.40
C ALA A 349 -23.44 -16.38 22.74
N THR A 350 -22.17 -16.65 22.42
CA THR A 350 -21.51 -17.94 22.64
C THR A 350 -20.23 -17.78 23.46
N ARG A 351 -19.69 -18.91 23.94
CA ARG A 351 -18.38 -18.95 24.62
C ARG A 351 -17.19 -18.97 23.65
N LEU A 352 -17.44 -18.88 22.33
CA LEU A 352 -16.37 -18.89 21.33
C LEU A 352 -15.53 -17.60 21.49
N PRO A 353 -14.20 -17.70 21.66
CA PRO A 353 -13.34 -16.54 21.81
C PRO A 353 -13.46 -15.52 20.67
N ALA A 354 -13.38 -14.22 21.01
CA ALA A 354 -13.59 -13.13 20.06
C ALA A 354 -12.65 -13.16 18.84
N HIS A 355 -11.41 -13.63 19.01
CA HIS A 355 -10.44 -13.67 17.93
C HIS A 355 -10.84 -14.61 16.78
N HIS A 356 -11.67 -15.62 16.99
CA HIS A 356 -12.15 -16.48 15.89
C HIS A 356 -13.06 -15.74 14.90
N TYR A 357 -13.80 -14.75 15.39
CA TYR A 357 -14.60 -13.89 14.52
C TYR A 357 -13.73 -12.88 13.76
N VAL A 358 -12.63 -12.44 14.37
CA VAL A 358 -11.61 -11.63 13.68
C VAL A 358 -10.95 -12.46 12.59
N ASP A 359 -10.62 -13.72 12.89
CA ASP A 359 -9.99 -14.62 11.92
C ASP A 359 -10.88 -14.82 10.69
N ALA A 360 -12.20 -14.93 10.89
CA ALA A 360 -13.19 -15.00 9.81
C ALA A 360 -13.31 -13.70 9.00
N ALA A 361 -13.26 -12.54 9.67
CA ALA A 361 -13.49 -11.22 9.06
C ALA A 361 -12.29 -10.70 8.28
N MET A 362 -11.06 -11.13 8.61
CA MET A 362 -9.82 -10.64 8.00
C MET A 362 -9.45 -11.46 6.75
N VAL A 363 -10.20 -11.28 5.66
CA VAL A 363 -10.01 -12.03 4.40
C VAL A 363 -8.65 -11.77 3.72
N GLN A 364 -8.02 -10.63 4.04
CA GLN A 364 -6.70 -10.23 3.58
C GLN A 364 -5.55 -10.86 4.39
N ASP A 365 -5.84 -11.55 5.50
CA ASP A 365 -4.85 -12.22 6.36
C ASP A 365 -4.97 -13.75 6.13
N ALA A 366 -4.18 -14.26 5.19
CA ALA A 366 -4.24 -15.67 4.80
C ALA A 366 -3.97 -16.65 5.97
N PRO A 367 -2.99 -16.41 6.88
CA PRO A 367 -2.84 -17.22 8.09
C PRO A 367 -4.10 -17.29 8.94
N ARG A 368 -4.78 -16.16 9.17
CA ARG A 368 -6.03 -16.12 9.93
C ARG A 368 -7.17 -16.87 9.24
N GLN A 369 -7.32 -16.67 7.94
CA GLN A 369 -8.33 -17.39 7.16
C GLN A 369 -8.11 -18.90 7.22
N ARG A 370 -6.86 -19.38 7.10
CA ARG A 370 -6.52 -20.80 7.28
C ARG A 370 -6.90 -21.29 8.68
N ALA A 371 -6.59 -20.52 9.73
CA ALA A 371 -6.94 -20.86 11.10
C ALA A 371 -8.47 -20.93 11.35
N PHE A 372 -9.23 -20.03 10.72
CA PHE A 372 -10.69 -20.07 10.72
C PHE A 372 -11.23 -21.30 9.98
N GLN A 373 -10.68 -21.60 8.80
CA GLN A 373 -11.14 -22.72 7.97
C GLN A 373 -10.88 -24.09 8.59
N GLN A 374 -9.79 -24.24 9.36
CA GLN A 374 -9.46 -25.51 10.02
C GLN A 374 -10.19 -25.71 11.36
N ARG A 375 -10.96 -24.73 11.82
CA ARG A 375 -11.61 -24.76 13.13
C ARG A 375 -12.86 -25.63 13.11
N ASP A 376 -12.99 -26.51 14.11
CA ASP A 376 -14.25 -27.20 14.37
C ASP A 376 -15.22 -26.31 15.17
N PHE A 377 -16.38 -26.03 14.56
CA PHE A 377 -17.48 -25.29 15.18
C PHE A 377 -18.66 -26.17 15.61
N GLY A 378 -18.55 -27.50 15.52
CA GLY A 378 -19.65 -28.43 15.84
C GLY A 378 -20.12 -28.40 17.30
N LYS A 379 -19.30 -27.87 18.21
CA LYS A 379 -19.65 -27.67 19.62
C LYS A 379 -20.26 -26.30 19.92
N VAL A 380 -20.32 -25.40 18.94
CA VAL A 380 -20.96 -24.09 19.09
C VAL A 380 -22.48 -24.29 19.02
N PRO A 381 -23.25 -23.76 19.99
CA PRO A 381 -24.70 -23.95 20.01
C PRO A 381 -25.40 -23.51 18.72
N ALA A 382 -26.46 -24.22 18.34
CA ALA A 382 -27.33 -23.81 17.25
C ALA A 382 -28.02 -22.45 17.56
N PRO A 383 -28.24 -21.59 16.54
CA PRO A 383 -27.91 -21.80 15.12
C PRO A 383 -26.47 -21.39 14.75
N TYR A 384 -25.67 -20.91 15.71
CA TYR A 384 -24.39 -20.25 15.43
C TYR A 384 -23.32 -21.20 14.86
N GLY A 385 -23.24 -22.43 15.37
CA GLY A 385 -22.30 -23.44 14.84
C GLY A 385 -22.56 -23.75 13.37
N GLU A 386 -23.82 -23.96 12.99
CA GLU A 386 -24.23 -24.22 11.61
C GLU A 386 -23.92 -23.03 10.69
N ARG A 387 -24.15 -21.81 11.17
CA ARG A 387 -23.82 -20.59 10.41
C ARG A 387 -22.32 -20.40 10.21
N LEU A 388 -21.50 -20.68 11.23
CA LEU A 388 -20.04 -20.64 11.12
C LEU A 388 -19.51 -21.71 10.15
N GLN A 389 -20.07 -22.92 10.19
CA GLN A 389 -19.75 -23.98 9.23
C GLN A 389 -20.20 -23.61 7.81
N ALA A 390 -21.36 -22.97 7.65
CA ALA A 390 -21.79 -22.44 6.35
C ALA A 390 -20.86 -21.33 5.87
N LEU A 391 -20.33 -20.49 6.77
CA LEU A 391 -19.36 -19.45 6.45
C LEU A 391 -17.98 -20.01 6.02
N GLN A 392 -17.62 -21.21 6.49
CA GLN A 392 -16.41 -21.93 6.06
C GLN A 392 -16.52 -22.46 4.62
N ARG A 393 -17.74 -22.67 4.10
CA ARG A 393 -17.94 -23.14 2.72
C ARG A 393 -17.39 -22.12 1.70
N ASP A 394 -17.15 -22.61 0.49
CA ASP A 394 -16.35 -21.93 -0.53
C ASP A 394 -16.77 -20.47 -0.76
N GLY A 395 -15.83 -19.57 -0.48
CA GLY A 395 -16.02 -18.12 -0.62
C GLY A 395 -16.93 -17.45 0.41
N GLY A 396 -17.41 -18.16 1.44
CA GLY A 396 -18.32 -17.61 2.46
C GLY A 396 -17.78 -16.36 3.15
N THR A 397 -16.53 -16.38 3.63
CA THR A 397 -15.87 -15.22 4.26
C THR A 397 -15.68 -14.06 3.27
N THR A 398 -15.39 -14.35 2.01
CA THR A 398 -15.24 -13.34 0.94
C THR A 398 -16.57 -12.67 0.61
N ARG A 399 -17.65 -13.44 0.48
CA ARG A 399 -19.02 -12.90 0.31
C ARG A 399 -19.40 -11.99 1.47
N LEU A 400 -19.09 -12.41 2.71
CA LEU A 400 -19.39 -11.65 3.91
C LEU A 400 -18.60 -10.34 3.97
N TYR A 401 -17.31 -10.37 3.64
CA TYR A 401 -16.47 -9.17 3.60
C TYR A 401 -16.98 -8.14 2.57
N ARG A 402 -17.36 -8.58 1.36
CA ARG A 402 -17.99 -7.68 0.36
C ARG A 402 -19.30 -7.10 0.85
N ALA A 403 -20.12 -7.90 1.54
CA ALA A 403 -21.37 -7.42 2.13
C ALA A 403 -21.13 -6.31 3.16
N VAL A 404 -20.11 -6.47 4.01
CA VAL A 404 -19.68 -5.47 5.00
C VAL A 404 -19.19 -4.20 4.32
N GLU A 405 -18.30 -4.32 3.33
CA GLU A 405 -17.76 -3.16 2.58
C GLU A 405 -18.90 -2.38 1.89
N ALA A 406 -19.83 -3.09 1.25
CA ALA A 406 -21.00 -2.49 0.62
C ALA A 406 -21.93 -1.81 1.64
N MET A 407 -22.12 -2.41 2.82
CA MET A 407 -22.90 -1.82 3.91
C MET A 407 -22.27 -0.52 4.41
N LYS A 408 -20.95 -0.51 4.67
CA LYS A 408 -20.20 0.70 5.06
C LYS A 408 -20.39 1.83 4.05
N ILE A 409 -20.24 1.53 2.76
CA ILE A 409 -20.41 2.52 1.69
C ILE A 409 -21.85 3.06 1.67
N ARG A 410 -22.86 2.17 1.69
CA ARG A 410 -24.27 2.59 1.69
C ARG A 410 -24.64 3.46 2.89
N LEU A 411 -24.22 3.07 4.09
CA LEU A 411 -24.48 3.82 5.33
C LEU A 411 -23.75 5.16 5.41
N SER A 412 -22.70 5.35 4.60
CA SER A 412 -22.06 6.66 4.46
C SER A 412 -22.97 7.69 3.77
N GLU A 413 -23.96 7.23 2.99
CA GLU A 413 -24.88 8.09 2.22
C GLU A 413 -26.32 8.01 2.75
N HIS A 414 -26.75 6.86 3.27
CA HIS A 414 -28.11 6.55 3.69
C HIS A 414 -28.21 6.40 5.22
N GLY A 415 -29.43 6.46 5.77
CA GLY A 415 -29.67 6.36 7.22
C GLY A 415 -29.65 4.92 7.74
N ASP A 416 -30.04 3.97 6.90
CA ASP A 416 -30.05 2.54 7.18
C ASP A 416 -29.79 1.73 5.91
N SER A 417 -29.45 0.46 6.08
CA SER A 417 -29.31 -0.47 4.98
C SER A 417 -29.52 -1.91 5.47
N HIS A 418 -29.95 -2.76 4.55
CA HIS A 418 -30.26 -4.16 4.75
C HIS A 418 -29.44 -5.03 3.79
N HIS A 419 -29.03 -6.21 4.25
CA HIS A 419 -28.34 -7.20 3.43
C HIS A 419 -28.77 -8.62 3.81
N ARG A 420 -29.13 -9.43 2.81
CA ARG A 420 -29.50 -10.85 3.00
C ARG A 420 -28.25 -11.73 2.98
N LEU A 421 -28.23 -12.73 3.84
CA LEU A 421 -27.17 -13.73 3.96
C LEU A 421 -27.76 -15.13 3.67
N ASP A 422 -28.54 -15.23 2.61
CA ASP A 422 -29.28 -16.44 2.20
C ASP A 422 -28.37 -17.62 1.84
N TYR A 423 -27.12 -17.34 1.45
CA TYR A 423 -26.07 -18.35 1.26
C TYR A 423 -25.56 -18.98 2.57
N ILE A 424 -25.88 -18.39 3.73
CA ILE A 424 -25.62 -18.94 5.07
C ILE A 424 -26.86 -19.67 5.58
N ASP A 425 -27.99 -18.97 5.58
CA ASP A 425 -29.29 -19.45 6.06
C ASP A 425 -30.37 -18.64 5.30
N PRO A 426 -31.37 -19.26 4.64
CA PRO A 426 -32.31 -18.58 3.74
C PRO A 426 -33.04 -17.36 4.35
N ALA A 427 -33.27 -17.39 5.67
CA ALA A 427 -33.94 -16.33 6.41
C ALA A 427 -32.99 -15.32 7.05
N LEU A 428 -31.67 -15.57 7.00
CA LEU A 428 -30.69 -14.73 7.66
C LEU A 428 -30.48 -13.42 6.90
N SER A 429 -30.50 -12.33 7.65
CA SER A 429 -30.16 -11.02 7.14
C SER A 429 -29.62 -10.12 8.24
N VAL A 430 -28.97 -9.03 7.84
CA VAL A 430 -28.46 -8.00 8.73
C VAL A 430 -29.07 -6.66 8.34
N THR A 431 -29.47 -5.91 9.36
CA THR A 431 -29.80 -4.48 9.24
C THR A 431 -28.81 -3.71 10.08
N ALA A 432 -28.34 -2.59 9.55
CA ALA A 432 -27.52 -1.63 10.25
C ALA A 432 -27.97 -0.21 9.91
N SER A 433 -27.79 0.68 10.86
CA SER A 433 -28.06 2.11 10.74
C SER A 433 -26.76 2.90 10.58
N ARG A 434 -26.86 4.18 10.23
CA ARG A 434 -25.73 5.11 10.25
C ARG A 434 -25.13 5.23 11.66
N GLU A 435 -25.97 5.23 12.69
CA GLU A 435 -25.51 5.25 14.09
C GLU A 435 -24.66 4.02 14.44
N ASP A 436 -25.02 2.84 13.91
CA ASP A 436 -24.20 1.64 14.06
C ASP A 436 -22.82 1.80 13.39
N LEU A 437 -22.75 2.43 12.22
CA LEU A 437 -21.49 2.71 11.53
C LEU A 437 -20.64 3.73 12.31
N GLU A 438 -21.25 4.81 12.78
CA GLU A 438 -20.58 5.85 13.59
C GLU A 438 -20.01 5.26 14.89
N ALA A 439 -20.79 4.41 15.57
CA ALA A 439 -20.32 3.69 16.75
C ALA A 439 -19.15 2.73 16.42
N ALA A 440 -19.25 1.99 15.30
CA ALA A 440 -18.19 1.08 14.87
C ALA A 440 -16.90 1.79 14.46
N CYS A 441 -16.99 3.00 13.88
CA CYS A 441 -15.82 3.74 13.39
C CYS A 441 -15.24 4.74 14.41
N ALA A 442 -15.85 4.88 15.60
CA ALA A 442 -15.42 5.82 16.63
C ALA A 442 -13.93 5.72 16.98
N ASP A 443 -13.42 4.51 17.23
CA ASP A 443 -12.00 4.26 17.55
C ASP A 443 -11.06 4.64 16.40
N PHE A 444 -11.49 4.39 15.15
CA PHE A 444 -10.74 4.79 13.97
C PHE A 444 -10.67 6.32 13.87
N LEU A 445 -11.82 7.00 14.03
CA LEU A 445 -11.89 8.46 13.99
C LEU A 445 -11.11 9.12 15.12
N ALA A 446 -11.09 8.53 16.32
CA ALA A 446 -10.29 9.00 17.43
C ALA A 446 -8.80 9.01 17.06
N ARG A 447 -8.27 7.90 16.53
CA ARG A 447 -6.86 7.78 16.12
C ARG A 447 -6.49 8.74 14.98
N VAL A 448 -7.33 8.85 13.96
CA VAL A 448 -7.07 9.81 12.85
C VAL A 448 -7.17 11.26 13.36
N GLY A 449 -8.12 11.56 14.23
CA GLY A 449 -8.26 12.88 14.84
C GLY A 449 -7.06 13.24 15.73
N ASP A 450 -6.52 12.28 16.48
CA ASP A 450 -5.29 12.46 17.26
C ASP A 450 -4.09 12.76 16.34
N LEU A 451 -3.94 12.03 15.24
CA LEU A 451 -2.91 12.31 14.24
C LEU A 451 -3.05 13.73 13.67
N LEU A 452 -4.24 14.13 13.23
CA LEU A 452 -4.46 15.47 12.67
C LEU A 452 -4.21 16.59 13.71
N ARG A 453 -4.56 16.37 14.98
CA ARG A 453 -4.24 17.31 16.06
C ARG A 453 -2.73 17.41 16.29
N ALA A 454 -2.03 16.28 16.32
CA ALA A 454 -0.57 16.27 16.43
C ALA A 454 0.10 17.03 15.28
N VAL A 455 -0.37 16.81 14.04
CA VAL A 455 0.09 17.56 12.86
C VAL A 455 -0.16 19.05 13.04
N ARG A 456 -1.39 19.46 13.40
CA ARG A 456 -1.74 20.87 13.63
C ARG A 456 -0.82 21.53 14.65
N ASP A 457 -0.51 20.83 15.74
CA ASP A 457 0.33 21.35 16.82
C ASP A 457 1.82 21.44 16.42
N GLU A 458 2.27 20.66 15.41
CA GLU A 458 3.61 20.78 14.79
C GLU A 458 3.70 21.91 13.74
N LEU A 459 2.58 22.34 13.14
CA LEU A 459 2.57 23.40 12.13
C LEU A 459 2.81 24.79 12.76
N HIS A 460 3.61 25.62 12.10
CA HIS A 460 3.87 27.00 12.53
C HIS A 460 2.67 27.93 12.33
N ALA A 461 1.81 27.62 11.36
CA ALA A 461 0.61 28.37 11.00
C ALA A 461 -0.45 27.40 10.46
N PRO A 462 -1.75 27.72 10.55
CA PRO A 462 -2.79 26.91 9.93
C PRO A 462 -2.57 26.86 8.40
N PRO A 463 -2.80 25.70 7.75
CA PRO A 463 -2.68 25.60 6.31
C PRO A 463 -3.80 26.39 5.61
N ASP A 464 -3.50 26.95 4.44
CA ASP A 464 -4.48 27.64 3.61
C ASP A 464 -5.54 26.67 3.08
N SER A 465 -5.13 25.45 2.76
CA SER A 465 -6.03 24.43 2.23
C SER A 465 -5.80 23.03 2.79
N LEU A 466 -6.88 22.26 2.82
CA LEU A 466 -6.89 20.86 3.22
C LEU A 466 -7.35 20.04 2.00
N PHE A 467 -6.41 19.30 1.41
CA PHE A 467 -6.66 18.46 0.25
C PHE A 467 -6.91 17.01 0.68
N LEU A 468 -8.14 16.53 0.50
CA LEU A 468 -8.50 15.16 0.83
C LEU A 468 -8.39 14.23 -0.38
N THR A 469 -7.75 13.08 -0.19
CA THR A 469 -7.63 12.01 -1.21
C THR A 469 -7.71 10.62 -0.56
N GLY A 470 -7.75 9.58 -1.39
CA GLY A 470 -7.96 8.20 -0.96
C GLY A 470 -9.44 7.85 -0.86
N GLY A 471 -9.78 6.58 -1.14
CA GLY A 471 -11.18 6.16 -1.28
C GLY A 471 -12.04 6.42 -0.03
N MET A 472 -11.44 6.35 1.16
CA MET A 472 -12.13 6.52 2.43
C MET A 472 -12.34 8.01 2.80
N SER A 473 -11.62 8.93 2.16
CA SER A 473 -11.79 10.39 2.39
C SER A 473 -13.13 10.96 1.91
N ARG A 474 -13.85 10.20 1.07
CA ARG A 474 -15.21 10.54 0.61
C ARG A 474 -16.26 10.43 1.71
N ALA A 475 -15.98 9.66 2.76
CA ALA A 475 -16.97 9.41 3.80
C ALA A 475 -17.28 10.68 4.60
N PRO A 476 -18.55 11.06 4.77
CA PRO A 476 -18.92 12.31 5.43
C PRO A 476 -18.34 12.46 6.83
N TYR A 477 -18.23 11.37 7.60
CA TYR A 477 -17.69 11.38 8.96
C TYR A 477 -16.16 11.63 8.99
N VAL A 478 -15.41 11.21 7.96
CA VAL A 478 -13.98 11.55 7.81
C VAL A 478 -13.84 13.03 7.46
N GLN A 479 -14.65 13.53 6.53
CA GLN A 479 -14.63 14.95 6.16
C GLN A 479 -15.02 15.87 7.31
N ALA A 480 -16.05 15.51 8.08
CA ALA A 480 -16.51 16.25 9.24
C ALA A 480 -15.41 16.34 10.32
N MET A 481 -14.77 15.21 10.62
CA MET A 481 -13.65 15.15 11.57
C MET A 481 -12.49 16.03 11.12
N ALA A 482 -12.09 15.97 9.83
CA ALA A 482 -10.99 16.78 9.33
C ALA A 482 -11.30 18.29 9.37
N ARG A 483 -12.54 18.68 9.02
CA ARG A 483 -13.03 20.07 9.15
C ARG A 483 -13.06 20.56 10.60
N GLN A 484 -13.37 19.68 11.55
CA GLN A 484 -13.36 20.05 12.96
C GLN A 484 -11.94 20.35 13.47
N VAL A 485 -10.92 19.64 12.98
CA VAL A 485 -9.52 19.89 13.38
C VAL A 485 -8.93 21.13 12.69
N PHE A 486 -9.28 21.35 11.42
CA PHE A 486 -8.81 22.49 10.61
C PHE A 486 -9.96 23.37 10.11
N PRO A 487 -10.68 24.10 10.99
CA PRO A 487 -11.89 24.84 10.60
C PRO A 487 -11.62 26.07 9.73
N GLN A 488 -10.38 26.56 9.70
CA GLN A 488 -9.98 27.74 8.93
C GLN A 488 -9.44 27.38 7.53
N ALA A 489 -9.07 26.12 7.29
CA ALA A 489 -8.51 25.70 6.03
C ALA A 489 -9.59 25.55 4.96
N ARG A 490 -9.31 26.02 3.74
CA ARG A 490 -10.19 25.79 2.60
C ARG A 490 -10.16 24.31 2.22
N PHE A 491 -11.32 23.67 2.25
CA PHE A 491 -11.43 22.27 1.87
C PHE A 491 -11.37 22.09 0.36
N VAL A 492 -10.47 21.23 -0.11
CA VAL A 492 -10.36 20.84 -1.51
C VAL A 492 -10.55 19.34 -1.57
N GLN A 493 -11.61 18.91 -2.26
CA GLN A 493 -11.84 17.49 -2.49
C GLN A 493 -11.15 17.09 -3.79
N GLY A 494 -10.13 16.24 -3.69
CA GLY A 494 -9.48 15.65 -4.85
C GLY A 494 -10.32 14.56 -5.52
N ASP A 495 -9.89 14.13 -6.70
CA ASP A 495 -10.36 12.86 -7.26
C ASP A 495 -9.83 11.72 -6.41
N ALA A 496 -10.69 11.26 -5.49
CA ALA A 496 -10.39 10.22 -4.52
C ALA A 496 -10.00 8.93 -5.27
N SER A 497 -8.72 8.58 -5.16
CA SER A 497 -8.00 7.45 -5.79
C SER A 497 -7.13 7.81 -7.00
N LEU A 498 -7.47 8.84 -7.78
CA LEU A 498 -6.70 9.17 -8.99
C LEU A 498 -5.67 10.28 -8.79
N GLY A 499 -5.81 11.09 -7.73
CA GLY A 499 -4.83 12.14 -7.43
C GLY A 499 -3.42 11.59 -7.14
N VAL A 500 -3.33 10.51 -6.35
CA VAL A 500 -2.05 9.87 -6.00
C VAL A 500 -1.34 9.34 -7.25
N VAL A 501 -2.02 8.48 -8.03
CA VAL A 501 -1.43 7.88 -9.23
C VAL A 501 -1.04 8.91 -10.29
N SER A 502 -1.79 10.00 -10.39
CA SER A 502 -1.48 11.13 -11.26
C SER A 502 -0.16 11.78 -10.87
N GLY A 503 0.03 12.07 -9.58
CA GLY A 503 1.28 12.61 -9.06
C GLY A 503 2.47 11.67 -9.19
N LEU A 504 2.24 10.35 -9.04
CA LEU A 504 3.28 9.34 -9.28
C LEU A 504 3.77 9.34 -10.74
N ALA A 505 2.87 9.54 -11.70
CA ALA A 505 3.24 9.61 -13.13
C ALA A 505 4.01 10.89 -13.47
N ASP A 506 3.79 11.95 -12.69
CA ASP A 506 4.43 13.26 -12.84
C ASP A 506 5.77 13.34 -12.16
N TYR A 507 5.99 12.49 -11.16
CA TYR A 507 7.25 12.42 -10.46
C TYR A 507 8.40 12.18 -11.43
N ARG A 508 9.43 13.01 -11.30
CA ARG A 508 10.71 12.86 -11.98
C ARG A 508 11.75 12.73 -10.87
N PRO A 509 12.22 11.51 -10.57
CA PRO A 509 13.34 11.35 -9.67
C PRO A 509 14.48 12.20 -10.23
N GLN A 510 15.07 13.06 -9.41
CA GLN A 510 16.32 13.70 -9.77
C GLN A 510 17.31 12.56 -10.03
N LEU A 511 17.70 12.37 -11.29
CA LEU A 511 18.68 11.38 -11.70
C LEU A 511 20.04 11.82 -11.13
N VAL A 512 20.30 11.52 -9.86
CA VAL A 512 21.65 11.57 -9.32
C VAL A 512 22.40 10.39 -9.93
N PRO A 513 23.48 10.60 -10.71
CA PRO A 513 24.24 9.50 -11.26
C PRO A 513 24.81 8.63 -10.14
N LEU A 514 24.83 7.32 -10.36
CA LEU A 514 25.31 6.24 -9.46
C LEU A 514 26.83 6.29 -9.12
N GLN A 515 27.46 7.46 -9.05
CA GLN A 515 28.91 7.60 -8.83
C GLN A 515 29.35 8.24 -7.51
N GLU A 516 28.47 8.72 -6.62
CA GLU A 516 28.91 9.42 -5.38
C GLU A 516 28.62 8.71 -4.04
N LEU A 517 28.25 7.42 -4.03
CA LEU A 517 28.16 6.62 -2.79
C LEU A 517 29.38 5.72 -2.51
N ARG A 518 30.57 6.14 -2.99
CA ARG A 518 31.86 5.62 -2.53
C ARG A 518 32.70 6.76 -1.95
N GLY A 519 32.29 7.27 -0.81
CA GLY A 519 33.11 8.21 -0.09
C GLY A 519 32.32 9.01 0.92
N LEU A 520 31.99 8.36 2.04
CA LEU A 520 31.98 8.93 3.39
C LEU A 520 31.83 7.73 4.33
N ARG A 521 32.96 7.33 4.91
CA ARG A 521 33.08 6.33 5.98
C ARG A 521 32.57 6.91 7.29
#